data_AF-A0A923YMS8-F1
#
_entry.id   AF-A0A923YMS8-F1
#
_cell.length_a   1.000
_cell.length_b   1.000
_cell.length_c   1.000
_cell.angle_alpha   90.00
_cell.angle_beta   90.00
_cell.angle_gamma   90.00
#
_symmetry.space_group_name_H-M   'P 1'
#
loop_
_entity.id
_entity.type
_entity.pdbx_description
1 polymer ?
#
loop_
_entity_poly.entity_id
_entity_poly.type
_entity_poly.pdbx_seq_one_letter_code
_entity_poly.pdbx_strand_id
1 'polypeptide(L)'
;MSAVTIEEKGGFVGAGMPGGHVHTRGEMAWDALSQADRTTIDALFAAQRPVNANLYYRLSRTGPAGTETVDALREAVPAALLASVKTILD
;
A
#
# COMPACT_ATOMS: atom_id res chain seq x y z
N MET A 1 -5.26 -13.75 -8.58
CA MET A 1 -5.08 -12.57 -7.70
C MET A 1 -5.85 -11.44 -8.34
N SER A 2 -6.72 -10.79 -7.58
CA SER A 2 -7.75 -9.91 -8.17
C SER A 2 -7.33 -8.43 -8.13
N ALA A 3 -6.85 -7.98 -6.98
CA ALA A 3 -6.47 -6.60 -6.73
C ALA A 3 -5.32 -6.51 -5.71
N VAL A 4 -4.64 -5.38 -5.74
CA VAL A 4 -3.69 -4.95 -4.72
C VAL A 4 -4.23 -3.68 -4.08
N THR A 5 -4.32 -3.68 -2.76
CA THR A 5 -4.59 -2.48 -1.99
C THR A 5 -3.29 -1.93 -1.43
N ILE A 6 -3.25 -0.61 -1.27
CA ILE A 6 -2.14 0.10 -0.66
C ILE A 6 -2.70 1.07 0.38
N GLU A 7 -2.13 1.06 1.57
CA GLU A 7 -2.51 1.96 2.65
C GLU A 7 -1.28 2.69 3.15
N GLU A 8 -1.35 4.01 3.28
CA GLU A 8 -0.32 4.77 3.96
C GLU A 8 -0.49 4.58 5.48
N LYS A 9 0.62 4.29 6.15
CA LYS A 9 0.68 4.09 7.59
C LYS A 9 1.75 5.01 8.18
N GLY A 10 1.39 5.70 9.25
CA GLY A 10 2.28 6.67 9.86
C GLY A 10 2.36 7.96 9.04
N GLY A 11 3.31 8.82 9.39
CA GLY A 11 3.28 10.22 8.98
C GLY A 11 2.45 11.09 9.92
N PHE A 12 2.94 12.30 10.15
CA PHE A 12 2.22 13.35 10.87
C PHE A 12 1.04 13.81 9.99
N VAL A 13 -0.05 13.04 9.96
CA VAL A 13 -1.35 13.65 9.68
C VAL A 13 -1.75 14.34 10.99
N GLY A 14 -1.49 15.66 11.04
CA GLY A 14 -1.76 16.53 12.17
C GLY A 14 -3.16 16.31 12.72
N ALA A 15 -3.31 16.20 14.04
CA ALA A 15 -3.57 17.36 14.89
C ALA A 15 -4.83 18.13 14.44
N GLY A 16 -5.98 17.86 15.07
CA GLY A 16 -6.95 18.94 15.25
C GLY A 16 -8.46 18.67 15.26
N MET A 17 -8.97 17.45 15.06
CA MET A 17 -10.43 17.23 15.16
C MET A 17 -10.78 15.98 15.98
N PRO A 18 -11.62 16.09 17.02
CA PRO A 18 -12.15 14.92 17.71
C PRO A 18 -13.05 14.14 16.74
N GLY A 19 -12.58 12.97 16.29
CA GLY A 19 -13.38 11.97 15.57
C GLY A 19 -13.07 11.73 14.09
N GLY A 20 -12.21 12.52 13.45
CA GLY A 20 -11.87 12.33 12.02
C GLY A 20 -10.63 11.44 11.84
N HIS A 21 -10.80 10.21 11.38
CA HIS A 21 -9.69 9.35 11.00
C HIS A 21 -9.39 9.56 9.52
N VAL A 22 -8.31 10.28 9.21
CA VAL A 22 -7.86 10.42 7.82
C VAL A 22 -7.20 9.11 7.41
N HIS A 23 -7.77 8.46 6.40
CA HIS A 23 -7.25 7.21 5.85
C HIS A 23 -6.76 7.44 4.42
N THR A 24 -5.47 7.25 4.18
CA THR A 24 -4.92 7.28 2.82
C THR A 24 -4.87 5.84 2.28
N ARG A 25 -5.76 5.52 1.33
CA ARG A 25 -5.86 4.17 0.73
C ARG A 25 -5.98 4.27 -0.79
N GLY A 26 -5.35 3.33 -1.48
CA GLY A 26 -5.49 3.08 -2.91
C GLY A 26 -5.82 1.62 -3.18
N GLU A 27 -6.42 1.36 -4.34
CA GLU A 27 -6.72 0.02 -4.81
C GLU A 27 -6.54 -0.02 -6.33
N MET A 28 -5.85 -1.05 -6.80
CA MET A 28 -5.66 -1.29 -8.23
C MET A 28 -5.91 -2.76 -8.56
N ALA A 29 -6.60 -2.99 -9.67
CA ALA A 29 -6.71 -4.32 -10.26
C ALA A 29 -5.31 -4.83 -10.65
N TRP A 30 -5.01 -6.09 -10.35
CA TRP A 30 -3.70 -6.67 -10.69
C TRP A 30 -3.42 -6.59 -12.19
N ASP A 31 -4.47 -6.76 -13.01
CA ASP A 31 -4.36 -6.70 -14.45
C ASP A 31 -4.17 -5.30 -15.03
N ALA A 32 -4.44 -4.25 -14.25
CA ALA A 32 -4.18 -2.87 -14.65
C ALA A 32 -2.72 -2.43 -14.40
N LEU A 33 -1.96 -3.22 -13.63
CA LEU A 33 -0.55 -2.95 -13.37
C LEU A 33 0.31 -3.38 -14.57
N SER A 34 1.35 -2.60 -14.85
CA SER A 34 2.35 -3.00 -15.84
C SER A 34 3.12 -4.24 -15.37
N GLN A 35 3.75 -4.96 -16.29
CA GLN A 35 4.55 -6.14 -15.93
C GLN A 35 5.69 -5.79 -14.96
N ALA A 36 6.32 -4.62 -15.13
CA ALA A 36 7.38 -4.14 -14.25
C ALA A 36 6.85 -3.86 -12.82
N ASP A 37 5.66 -3.25 -12.70
CA ASP A 37 5.04 -2.98 -11.40
C ASP A 37 4.68 -4.29 -10.70
N ARG A 38 4.11 -5.27 -11.43
CA ARG A 38 3.79 -6.60 -10.90
C ARG A 38 5.04 -7.30 -10.36
N THR A 39 6.14 -7.30 -11.11
CA THR A 39 7.42 -7.89 -10.68
C THR A 39 7.97 -7.21 -9.42
N THR A 40 7.83 -5.89 -9.32
CA THR A 40 8.26 -5.14 -8.12
C THR A 40 7.43 -5.55 -6.91
N ILE A 41 6.11 -5.65 -7.06
CA ILE A 41 5.22 -6.07 -5.97
C ILE A 41 5.54 -7.50 -5.56
N ASP A 42 5.69 -8.43 -6.50
CA ASP A 42 6.08 -9.80 -6.19
C ASP A 42 7.41 -9.88 -5.45
N ALA A 43 8.40 -9.05 -5.82
CA ALA A 43 9.67 -8.97 -5.11
C ALA A 43 9.50 -8.44 -3.66
N LEU A 44 8.63 -7.46 -3.43
CA LEU A 44 8.31 -6.99 -2.08
C LEU A 44 7.71 -8.11 -1.23
N PHE A 45 6.69 -8.79 -1.75
CA PHE A 45 6.03 -9.90 -1.05
C PHE A 45 6.95 -11.10 -0.84
N ALA A 46 7.91 -11.37 -1.74
CA ALA A 46 8.91 -12.40 -1.57
C ALA A 46 9.98 -12.03 -0.54
N ALA A 47 10.34 -10.74 -0.44
CA ALA A 47 11.38 -10.28 0.47
C ALA A 47 10.89 -10.20 1.93
N GLN A 48 9.60 -9.92 2.17
CA GLN A 48 8.97 -9.74 3.49
C GLN A 48 9.85 -8.97 4.49
N ARG A 49 10.49 -7.89 4.01
CA ARG A 49 11.46 -7.17 4.83
C ARG A 49 10.74 -6.31 5.85
N PRO A 50 11.16 -6.34 7.13
CA PRO A 50 10.61 -5.43 8.11
C PRO A 50 10.97 -3.99 7.76
N VAL A 51 9.99 -3.10 7.81
CA VAL A 51 10.19 -1.66 7.61
C VAL A 51 10.29 -1.00 8.97
N ASN A 52 11.44 -0.37 9.25
CA ASN A 52 11.64 0.42 10.46
C ASN A 52 11.59 1.91 10.13
N ALA A 53 10.37 2.42 9.92
CA ALA A 53 10.12 3.82 9.61
C ALA A 53 8.81 4.31 10.25
N ASN A 54 8.77 5.59 10.59
CA ASN A 54 7.58 6.26 11.12
C ASN A 54 6.51 6.52 10.05
N LEU A 55 6.85 6.38 8.77
CA LEU A 55 5.95 6.48 7.63
C LEU A 55 6.30 5.34 6.67
N TYR A 56 5.33 4.50 6.34
CA TYR A 56 5.46 3.37 5.45
C TYR A 56 4.14 3.10 4.72
N TYR A 57 4.17 2.28 3.69
CA TYR A 57 2.99 1.83 2.95
C TYR A 57 2.76 0.35 3.19
N ARG A 58 1.55 -0.02 3.57
CA ARG A 58 1.12 -1.42 3.66
C ARG A 58 0.46 -1.83 2.37
N LEU A 59 1.04 -2.78 1.66
CA LEU A 59 0.44 -3.43 0.50
C LEU A 59 -0.29 -4.68 0.97
N SER A 60 -1.51 -4.87 0.49
CA SER A 60 -2.26 -6.11 0.70
C SER A 60 -2.67 -6.71 -0.63
N ARG A 61 -2.50 -8.02 -0.77
CA ARG A 61 -2.97 -8.77 -1.94
C ARG A 61 -3.82 -9.96 -1.51
N THR A 62 -4.90 -10.20 -2.24
CA THR A 62 -5.74 -11.39 -2.03
C THR A 62 -5.46 -12.41 -3.12
N GLY A 63 -4.83 -13.51 -2.71
CA GLY A 63 -4.56 -14.68 -3.53
C GLY A 63 -5.46 -15.87 -3.16
N PRO A 64 -5.36 -16.98 -3.90
CA PRO A 64 -6.10 -18.21 -3.59
C PRO A 64 -5.73 -18.82 -2.23
N ALA A 65 -4.55 -18.50 -1.69
CA ALA A 65 -4.09 -18.94 -0.38
C ALA A 65 -4.54 -18.02 0.79
N GLY A 66 -5.20 -16.89 0.49
CA GLY A 66 -5.62 -15.90 1.48
C GLY A 66 -5.11 -14.49 1.17
N THR A 67 -5.31 -13.58 2.13
CA THR A 67 -4.81 -12.22 2.06
C THR A 67 -3.41 -12.16 2.66
N GLU A 68 -2.44 -11.75 1.86
CA GLU A 68 -1.07 -11.48 2.30
C GLU A 68 -0.86 -9.98 2.41
N THR A 69 -0.06 -9.55 3.38
CA THR A 69 0.33 -8.14 3.55
C THR A 69 1.84 -8.00 3.65
N VAL A 70 2.37 -6.89 3.13
CA VAL A 70 3.77 -6.51 3.28
C VAL A 70 3.88 -5.01 3.49
N ASP A 71 4.79 -4.60 4.37
CA ASP A 71 5.08 -3.19 4.59
C ASP A 71 6.29 -2.80 3.71
N ALA A 72 6.22 -1.63 3.08
CA ALA A 72 7.24 -1.11 2.16
C ALA A 72 7.43 0.39 2.35
N LEU A 73 8.65 0.87 2.09
CA LEU A 73 8.93 2.30 2.01
C LEU A 73 8.48 2.87 0.67
N ARG A 74 8.22 4.18 0.62
CA ARG A 74 7.70 4.88 -0.58
C ARG A 74 8.52 4.56 -1.83
N GLU A 75 9.84 4.57 -1.71
CA GLU A 75 10.81 4.31 -2.78
C GLU A 75 10.76 2.89 -3.33
N ALA A 76 10.24 1.94 -2.55
CA ALA A 76 10.13 0.54 -2.95
C ALA A 76 8.76 0.23 -3.59
N VAL A 77 7.77 1.12 -3.42
CA VAL A 77 6.43 0.97 -3.98
C VAL A 77 6.39 1.49 -5.42
N PRO A 78 5.76 0.76 -6.36
CA PRO A 78 5.53 1.26 -7.71
C PRO A 78 4.78 2.60 -7.74
N ALA A 79 5.21 3.51 -8.62
CA ALA A 79 4.61 4.84 -8.75
C ALA A 79 3.12 4.79 -9.13
N ALA A 80 2.71 3.80 -9.91
CA ALA A 80 1.29 3.60 -10.27
C ALA A 80 0.41 3.33 -9.03
N LEU A 81 0.89 2.49 -8.12
CA LEU A 81 0.20 2.21 -6.85
C LEU A 81 0.16 3.45 -5.95
N LEU A 82 1.28 4.16 -5.82
CA LEU A 82 1.32 5.42 -5.07
C LEU A 82 0.36 6.47 -5.65
N ALA A 83 0.24 6.57 -6.97
CA ALA A 83 -0.69 7.49 -7.63
C ALA A 83 -2.16 7.09 -7.42
N SER A 84 -2.44 5.82 -7.13
CA SER A 84 -3.78 5.34 -6.80
C SER A 84 -4.23 5.69 -5.37
N VAL A 85 -3.28 6.06 -4.50
CA VAL A 85 -3.55 6.39 -3.10
C VAL A 85 -4.32 7.70 -3.03
N LYS A 86 -5.52 7.65 -2.45
CA LYS A 86 -6.38 8.81 -2.22
C LYS A 86 -6.61 9.00 -0.73
N THR A 87 -6.62 10.25 -0.30
CA THR A 87 -7.04 10.61 1.05
C THR A 87 -8.55 10.51 1.15
N ILE A 88 -9.03 9.66 2.05
CA ILE A 88 -10.43 9.50 2.40
C ILE A 88 -10.64 10.13 3.77
N LEU A 89 -11.71 10.91 3.90
CA LEU A 89 -12.18 11.49 5.14
C LEU A 89 -13.42 10.70 5.55
N ASP A 90 -13.35 9.98 6.68
CA ASP A 90 -14.53 9.38 7.34
C ASP A 90 -15.29 10.41 8.18
#